data_AF-A0A7L4PEF7-F1
#
_entry.id   AF-A0A7L4PEF7-F1
#
_cell.length_a   1.000
_cell.length_b   1.000
_cell.length_c   1.000
_cell.angle_alpha   90.00
_cell.angle_beta   90.00
_cell.angle_gamma   90.00
#
_symmetry.space_group_name_H-M   'P 1'
#
loop_
_entity.id
_entity.type
_entity.pdbx_description
1 polymer ?
#
loop_
_entity_poly.entity_id
_entity_poly.type
_entity_poly.pdbx_seq_one_letter_code
_entity_poly.pdbx_strand_id
1 'polypeptide(L)'
;MERLGGIHLQWYQRHLEHLALSYESMEKGDLRATCYHTYQAVSALLSGLLGLDPQHPGAVFKTLAAMARMVAEELPPDVANCVELLEKNYFHGNERCLGCAELLIDYFHRYITV
;
A
#
# COMPACT_ATOMS: atom_id res chain seq x y z
N MET A 1 -4.16 -23.18 -0.90
CA MET A 1 -4.39 -21.72 -1.05
C MET A 1 -3.06 -21.15 -1.52
N GLU A 2 -3.01 -20.61 -2.73
CA GLU A 2 -1.74 -20.18 -3.34
C GLU A 2 -1.23 -18.92 -2.62
N ARG A 3 0.02 -18.96 -2.18
CA ARG A 3 0.71 -17.85 -1.51
C ARG A 3 2.01 -17.58 -2.26
N LEU A 4 2.33 -16.31 -2.48
CA LEU A 4 3.63 -15.86 -3.00
C LEU A 4 4.38 -15.24 -1.83
N GLY A 5 5.47 -15.89 -1.41
CA GLY A 5 6.32 -15.42 -0.33
C GLY A 5 5.58 -15.07 0.98
N GLY A 6 4.62 -15.91 1.38
CA GLY A 6 3.77 -15.70 2.56
C GLY A 6 2.51 -14.86 2.33
N ILE A 7 2.44 -14.09 1.24
CA ILE A 7 1.28 -13.25 0.88
C ILE A 7 0.23 -14.07 0.13
N HIS A 8 -1.05 -13.88 0.47
CA HIS A 8 -2.16 -14.46 -0.29
C HIS A 8 -2.24 -13.84 -1.71
N LEU A 9 -2.31 -14.65 -2.77
CA LEU A 9 -2.25 -14.16 -4.16
C LEU A 9 -3.26 -13.05 -4.49
N GLN A 10 -4.50 -13.13 -4.00
CA GLN A 10 -5.50 -12.06 -4.21
C GLN A 10 -5.08 -10.69 -3.66
N TRP A 11 -4.36 -10.64 -2.53
CA TRP A 11 -3.83 -9.35 -2.02
C TRP A 11 -2.73 -8.82 -2.91
N TYR A 12 -1.84 -9.70 -3.36
CA TYR A 12 -0.77 -9.31 -4.27
C TYR A 12 -1.30 -8.84 -5.62
N GLN A 13 -2.33 -9.51 -6.15
CA GLN A 13 -3.02 -9.09 -7.37
C GLN A 13 -3.66 -7.71 -7.20
N ARG A 14 -4.44 -7.48 -6.13
CA ARG A 14 -5.05 -6.15 -5.84
C ARG A 14 -4.00 -5.05 -5.72
N HIS A 15 -2.86 -5.37 -5.09
CA HIS A 15 -1.72 -4.46 -5.00
C HIS A 15 -1.21 -4.05 -6.39
N LEU A 16 -0.97 -5.02 -7.28
CA LEU A 16 -0.48 -4.76 -8.64
C LEU A 16 -1.51 -4.01 -9.51
N GLU A 17 -2.79 -4.37 -9.41
CA GLU A 17 -3.88 -3.70 -10.14
C GLU A 17 -3.97 -2.21 -9.76
N HIS A 18 -3.94 -1.91 -8.46
CA HIS A 18 -3.96 -0.52 -8.01
C HIS A 18 -2.68 0.24 -8.34
N LEU A 19 -1.52 -0.42 -8.30
CA LEU A 19 -0.27 0.22 -8.73
C LEU A 19 -0.32 0.62 -10.21
N ALA A 20 -0.78 -0.28 -11.09
CA ALA A 20 -0.95 0.02 -12.51
C ALA A 20 -1.93 1.19 -12.76
N LEU A 21 -3.09 1.19 -12.08
CA LEU A 21 -4.06 2.28 -12.18
C LEU A 21 -3.49 3.62 -11.67
N SER A 22 -2.59 3.59 -10.69
CA SER A 22 -1.95 4.81 -10.18
C SER A 22 -1.04 5.47 -11.22
N TYR A 23 -0.26 4.68 -11.98
CA TYR A 23 0.53 5.18 -13.09
C TYR A 23 -0.35 5.75 -14.20
N GLU A 24 -1.40 5.04 -14.60
CA GLU A 24 -2.35 5.51 -15.62
C GLU A 24 -3.02 6.83 -15.20
N SER A 25 -3.39 6.95 -13.92
CA SER A 25 -4.01 8.17 -13.39
C SER A 25 -3.03 9.34 -13.37
N MET A 26 -1.77 9.07 -13.03
CA MET A 26 -0.70 10.07 -13.04
C MET A 26 -0.41 10.59 -14.45
N GLU A 27 -0.35 9.71 -15.45
CA GLU A 27 -0.18 10.08 -16.86
C GLU A 27 -1.31 10.99 -17.36
N LYS A 28 -2.54 10.79 -16.86
CA LYS A 28 -3.71 11.63 -17.16
C LYS A 28 -3.76 12.93 -16.35
N GLY A 29 -2.85 13.12 -15.39
CA GLY A 29 -2.85 14.26 -14.47
C GLY A 29 -3.94 14.23 -13.40
N ASP A 30 -4.62 13.09 -13.19
CA ASP A 30 -5.64 12.94 -12.14
C ASP A 30 -4.97 12.60 -10.80
N LEU A 31 -4.47 13.65 -10.13
CA LEU A 31 -3.76 13.51 -8.86
C LEU A 31 -4.61 12.87 -7.75
N ARG A 32 -5.94 13.04 -7.80
CA ARG A 32 -6.85 12.45 -6.81
C ARG A 32 -6.96 10.95 -7.01
N ALA A 33 -7.18 10.50 -8.25
CA ALA A 33 -7.19 9.08 -8.58
C ALA A 33 -5.81 8.44 -8.32
N THR A 34 -4.71 9.14 -8.63
CA THR A 34 -3.35 8.70 -8.30
C THR A 34 -3.23 8.42 -6.80
N CYS A 35 -3.53 9.38 -5.93
CA CYS A 35 -3.42 9.16 -4.47
C CYS A 35 -4.35 8.07 -3.93
N TYR A 36 -5.56 7.95 -4.48
CA TYR A 36 -6.48 6.87 -4.12
C TYR A 36 -5.85 5.51 -4.45
N HIS A 37 -5.35 5.35 -5.67
CA HIS A 37 -4.79 4.08 -6.13
C HIS A 37 -3.46 3.74 -5.47
N THR A 38 -2.57 4.71 -5.24
CA THR A 38 -1.32 4.48 -4.50
C THR A 38 -1.58 4.03 -3.07
N TYR A 39 -2.52 4.67 -2.37
CA TYR A 39 -2.94 4.24 -1.03
C TYR A 39 -3.46 2.80 -1.04
N GLN A 40 -4.35 2.46 -1.98
CA GLN A 40 -4.92 1.11 -2.04
C GLN A 40 -3.88 0.05 -2.42
N ALA A 41 -2.91 0.39 -3.28
CA ALA A 41 -1.80 -0.49 -3.62
C ALA A 41 -0.96 -0.84 -2.38
N VAL A 42 -0.57 0.15 -1.58
CA VAL A 42 0.21 -0.08 -0.35
C VAL A 42 -0.63 -0.80 0.71
N SER A 43 -1.90 -0.42 0.87
CA SER A 43 -2.84 -1.07 1.80
C SER A 43 -3.02 -2.56 1.49
N ALA A 44 -3.18 -2.92 0.21
CA ALA A 44 -3.30 -4.31 -0.22
C ALA A 44 -2.00 -5.11 0.04
N LEU A 45 -0.83 -4.51 -0.22
CA LEU A 45 0.45 -5.14 0.10
C LEU A 45 0.59 -5.42 1.60
N LEU A 46 0.33 -4.42 2.45
CA LEU A 46 0.38 -4.57 3.90
C LEU A 46 -0.64 -5.60 4.42
N SER A 47 -1.85 -5.60 3.88
CA SER A 47 -2.87 -6.61 4.22
C SER A 47 -2.38 -8.03 3.90
N GLY A 48 -1.69 -8.18 2.77
CA GLY A 48 -1.03 -9.42 2.38
C GLY A 48 0.07 -9.85 3.35
N LEU A 49 0.96 -8.93 3.72
CA LEU A 49 2.07 -9.16 4.66
C LEU A 49 1.58 -9.53 6.06
N LEU A 50 0.48 -8.93 6.51
CA LEU A 50 -0.16 -9.23 7.79
C LEU A 50 -0.98 -10.53 7.77
N GLY A 51 -1.06 -11.21 6.63
CA GLY A 51 -1.77 -12.47 6.48
C GLY A 51 -3.29 -12.35 6.62
N LEU A 52 -3.86 -11.18 6.33
CA LEU A 52 -5.30 -10.96 6.40
C LEU A 52 -6.02 -11.78 5.32
N ASP A 53 -7.23 -12.25 5.61
CA ASP A 53 -8.08 -12.92 4.63
C ASP A 53 -8.63 -11.88 3.62
N PRO A 54 -8.41 -12.04 2.31
CA PRO A 54 -8.88 -11.09 1.29
C PRO A 54 -10.40 -11.06 1.09
N GLN A 55 -11.12 -12.07 1.58
CA GLN A 55 -12.59 -12.18 1.54
C GLN A 55 -13.21 -11.75 2.88
N HIS A 56 -12.48 -11.93 3.99
CA HIS A 56 -12.93 -11.58 5.33
C HIS A 56 -11.82 -10.88 6.13
N PRO A 57 -11.40 -9.66 5.76
CA PRO A 57 -10.23 -8.99 6.34
C PRO A 57 -10.37 -8.61 7.83
N GLY A 58 -11.51 -8.88 8.46
CA GLY A 58 -11.80 -8.51 9.84
C GLY A 58 -12.11 -7.02 10.01
N ALA A 59 -12.44 -6.63 11.25
CA ALA A 59 -12.83 -5.26 11.59
C ALA A 59 -11.64 -4.33 11.90
N VAL A 60 -10.41 -4.86 11.91
CA VAL A 60 -9.30 -4.27 12.65
C VAL A 60 -8.22 -3.83 11.66
N PHE A 61 -7.76 -2.58 11.81
CA PHE A 61 -6.64 -1.92 11.10
C PHE A 61 -6.97 -1.27 9.75
N LYS A 62 -7.63 -0.10 9.80
CA LYS A 62 -7.91 0.71 8.59
C LYS A 62 -6.86 1.76 8.25
N THR A 63 -6.05 2.18 9.21
CA THR A 63 -5.02 3.19 8.94
C THR A 63 -3.78 2.51 8.37
N LEU A 64 -3.24 3.08 7.30
CA LEU A 64 -1.98 2.67 6.68
C LEU A 64 -0.85 2.73 7.72
N ALA A 65 -0.89 3.72 8.62
CA ALA A 65 0.06 3.87 9.71
C ALA A 65 0.02 2.72 10.72
N ALA A 66 -1.17 2.22 11.08
CA ALA A 66 -1.27 1.08 11.98
C ALA A 66 -0.74 -0.19 11.31
N MET A 67 -1.14 -0.44 10.06
CA MET A 67 -0.69 -1.62 9.32
C MET A 67 0.83 -1.61 9.11
N ALA A 68 1.40 -0.47 8.73
CA ALA A 68 2.83 -0.29 8.55
C ALA A 68 3.63 -0.66 9.82
N ARG A 69 3.16 -0.21 10.99
CA ARG A 69 3.80 -0.50 12.29
C ARG A 69 3.65 -1.95 12.75
N MET A 70 2.62 -2.65 12.27
CA MET A 70 2.47 -4.08 12.55
C MET A 70 3.41 -4.94 11.69
N VAL A 71 3.76 -4.47 10.49
CA VAL A 71 4.76 -5.14 9.63
C VAL A 71 6.18 -4.85 10.12
N ALA A 72 6.46 -3.60 10.53
CA ALA A 72 7.78 -3.17 10.99
C ALA A 72 7.64 -2.36 12.29
N GLU A 73 8.24 -2.83 13.38
CA GLU A 73 8.14 -2.18 14.70
C GLU A 73 8.63 -0.72 14.68
N GLU A 74 9.66 -0.41 13.88
CA GLU A 74 10.19 0.94 13.70
C GLU A 74 10.29 1.29 12.21
N LEU A 75 9.67 2.43 11.84
CA LEU A 75 9.69 2.94 10.48
C LEU A 75 10.76 4.05 10.36
N PRO A 76 11.67 3.96 9.37
CA PRO A 76 12.55 5.07 9.02
C PRO A 76 11.75 6.38 8.78
N PRO A 77 12.32 7.56 9.07
CA PRO A 77 11.58 8.82 9.00
C PRO A 77 10.92 9.10 7.64
N ASP A 78 11.60 8.78 6.54
CA ASP A 78 11.08 8.90 5.17
C ASP A 78 9.89 7.96 4.91
N VAL A 79 9.98 6.71 5.37
CA VAL A 79 8.90 5.72 5.30
C VAL A 79 7.69 6.20 6.11
N ALA A 80 7.91 6.62 7.36
CA ALA A 80 6.84 7.14 8.22
C ALA A 80 6.15 8.38 7.60
N ASN A 81 6.93 9.31 7.06
CA ASN A 81 6.41 10.49 6.38
C ASN A 81 5.58 10.13 5.15
N CYS A 82 6.01 9.15 4.36
CA CYS A 82 5.26 8.73 3.17
C CYS A 82 3.96 8.00 3.53
N VAL A 83 3.94 7.21 4.60
CA VAL A 83 2.70 6.62 5.13
C VAL A 83 1.70 7.70 5.49
N GLU A 84 2.11 8.71 6.26
CA GLU A 84 1.23 9.83 6.62
C GLU A 84 0.77 10.64 5.41
N LEU A 85 1.65 10.85 4.42
CA LEU A 85 1.33 11.59 3.21
C LEU A 85 0.22 10.89 2.43
N LEU A 86 0.31 9.57 2.23
CA LEU A 86 -0.73 8.81 1.55
C LEU A 86 -2.06 8.84 2.31
N GLU A 87 -2.05 8.70 3.63
CA GLU A 87 -3.26 8.80 4.45
C GLU A 87 -3.94 10.17 4.31
N LYS A 88 -3.17 11.25 4.48
CA LYS A 88 -3.70 12.62 4.45
C LYS A 88 -4.26 13.00 3.09
N ASN A 89 -3.74 12.42 2.00
CA ASN A 89 -4.10 12.81 0.63
C ASN A 89 -5.01 11.82 -0.09
N TYR A 90 -5.44 10.74 0.57
CA TYR A 90 -6.30 9.71 -0.01
C TYR A 90 -7.53 10.25 -0.75
N PHE A 91 -8.17 11.30 -0.23
CA PHE A 91 -9.33 11.94 -0.86
C PHE A 91 -9.03 13.22 -1.64
N HIS A 92 -7.82 13.77 -1.52
CA HIS A 92 -7.50 15.14 -1.94
C HIS A 92 -6.57 15.22 -3.15
N GLY A 93 -5.70 14.23 -3.36
CA GLY A 93 -4.71 14.27 -4.43
C GLY A 93 -3.46 15.08 -4.06
N ASN A 94 -2.30 14.64 -4.57
CA ASN A 94 -0.99 15.23 -4.32
C ASN A 94 0.03 14.64 -5.32
N GLU A 95 0.88 15.47 -5.90
CA GLU A 95 1.93 15.05 -6.85
C GLU A 95 2.94 14.05 -6.24
N ARG A 96 3.11 14.06 -4.91
CA ARG A 96 4.05 13.20 -4.20
C ARG A 96 3.51 11.80 -3.90
N CYS A 97 2.22 11.53 -4.13
CA CYS A 97 1.62 10.25 -3.78
C CYS A 97 2.26 9.06 -4.48
N LEU A 98 2.57 9.18 -5.78
CA LEU A 98 3.18 8.09 -6.53
C LEU A 98 4.58 7.75 -6.00
N GLY A 99 5.47 8.75 -5.91
CA GLY A 99 6.82 8.53 -5.39
C GLY A 99 6.82 8.04 -3.93
N CYS A 100 5.86 8.47 -3.10
CA CYS A 100 5.73 7.91 -1.76
C CYS A 100 5.28 6.44 -1.77
N ALA A 101 4.33 6.06 -2.64
CA ALA A 101 3.97 4.64 -2.72
C ALA A 101 5.12 3.78 -3.23
N GLU A 102 5.87 4.20 -4.23
CA GLU A 102 7.06 3.46 -4.72
C GLU A 102 8.06 3.20 -3.58
N LEU A 103 8.39 4.24 -2.79
CA LEU A 103 9.26 4.10 -1.62
C LEU A 103 8.70 3.09 -0.61
N LEU A 104 7.41 3.16 -0.29
CA LEU A 104 6.78 2.25 0.66
C LEU A 104 6.75 0.82 0.13
N ILE A 105 6.45 0.63 -1.15
CA ILE A 105 6.41 -0.67 -1.81
C ILE A 105 7.78 -1.32 -1.75
N ASP A 106 8.83 -0.59 -2.14
CA ASP A 106 10.22 -1.06 -2.06
C ASP A 106 10.61 -1.41 -0.63
N TYR A 107 10.22 -0.57 0.35
CA TYR A 107 10.49 -0.81 1.76
C TYR A 107 9.83 -2.11 2.25
N PHE A 108 8.53 -2.29 1.97
CA PHE A 108 7.72 -3.40 2.49
C PHE A 108 7.89 -4.71 1.71
N HIS A 109 8.28 -4.65 0.44
CA HIS A 109 8.61 -5.86 -0.34
C HIS A 109 9.76 -6.67 0.27
N ARG A 110 10.65 -6.04 1.05
CA ARG A 110 11.72 -6.75 1.78
C ARG A 110 11.23 -7.71 2.86
N TYR A 111 9.96 -7.60 3.26
CA TYR A 111 9.31 -8.48 4.23
C TYR A 111 8.59 -9.66 3.57
N ILE A 112 8.58 -9.74 2.24
CA ILE A 112 8.10 -10.93 1.53
C ILE A 112 9.13 -12.05 1.75
N THR A 113 8.69 -13.15 2.35
CA THR A 113 9.57 -14.28 2.72
C THR A 113 9.54 -15.31 1.60
N VAL A 114 10.62 -15.41 0.82
CA VAL A 114 10.78 -16.46 -0.21
C VAL A 114 11.11 -17.81 0.43
#